data_AF-A0A2E7I236-F1
#
_entry.id   AF-A0A2E7I236-F1
#
_cell.length_a   1.000
_cell.length_b   1.000
_cell.length_c   1.000
_cell.angle_alpha   90.00
_cell.angle_beta   90.00
_cell.angle_gamma   90.00
#
_symmetry.space_group_name_H-M   'P 1'
#
loop_
_entity.id
_entity.type
_entity.pdbx_description
1 polymer ?
#
loop_
_entity_poly.entity_id
_entity_poly.type
_entity_poly.pdbx_seq_one_letter_code
_entity_poly.pdbx_strand_id
1 'polypeptide(L)'
;MELADYEDFKERQAAARAEGRYLGIGVSSCIEDTGMGPYEGTTVRVESSGKVAVRTGAASQGQGHHTMIAMIVADNLGVKPEDILFESADTAKFSHGIGTIGSRVAANVGPSAHDAASQVREKALKLASEVLEASEADLDIEDGVVRVNGAPDLSITLGELAVQLTPMSAMRVPTGFDPVLEATSFDGSSGSPIACGSNVAEVEVDPGTGEVKVLRYSVAHDCGVMINPKVVHGQIVGGVVHGIGNALFERMIYDDQGQPLTTNYGEYLLPLATEMPRVDVTHMETPSPLNSLGVKGAGEGGTIPAAAAIVAAIESALEEFGVEIDYYPVDPQYLTELIDVGAAAPAE
;
A
#
# COMPACT_ATOMS: atom_id res chain seq x y z
N MET A 1 -15.32 12.34 9.09
CA MET A 1 -16.30 12.87 10.06
C MET A 1 -17.50 11.97 10.19
N GLU A 2 -18.29 11.75 9.12
CA GLU A 2 -19.44 10.82 9.15
C GLU A 2 -19.06 9.42 9.65
N LEU A 3 -17.97 8.83 9.13
CA LEU A 3 -17.50 7.50 9.55
C LEU A 3 -17.21 7.40 11.05
N ALA A 4 -16.87 8.51 11.70
CA ALA A 4 -16.49 8.56 13.11
C ALA A 4 -17.62 9.02 14.03
N ASP A 5 -18.83 9.25 13.51
CA ASP A 5 -19.94 9.87 14.25
C ASP A 5 -19.47 11.15 14.98
N TYR A 6 -18.77 12.03 14.25
CA TYR A 6 -18.12 13.20 14.83
C TYR A 6 -19.12 14.25 15.34
N GLU A 7 -20.27 14.39 14.67
CA GLU A 7 -21.25 15.44 14.98
C GLU A 7 -21.88 15.29 16.38
N ASP A 8 -22.11 14.05 16.83
CA ASP A 8 -22.71 13.77 18.14
C ASP A 8 -21.68 13.58 19.27
N PHE A 9 -20.38 13.64 18.95
CA PHE A 9 -19.32 13.33 19.91
C PHE A 9 -19.39 14.19 21.17
N LYS A 10 -19.71 15.48 21.05
CA LYS A 10 -19.82 16.39 22.21
C LYS A 10 -20.90 15.94 23.20
N GLU A 11 -22.00 15.39 22.72
CA GLU A 11 -23.07 14.87 23.57
C GLU A 11 -22.62 13.60 24.28
N ARG A 12 -21.92 12.70 23.56
CA ARG A 12 -21.33 11.47 24.12
C ARG A 12 -20.27 11.77 25.17
N GLN A 13 -19.40 12.75 24.91
CA GLN A 13 -18.37 13.21 25.83
C GLN A 13 -18.99 13.78 27.12
N ALA A 14 -20.00 14.65 27.01
CA ALA A 14 -20.68 15.21 28.17
C ALA A 14 -21.40 14.14 29.01
N ALA A 15 -22.06 13.17 28.36
CA ALA A 15 -22.68 12.04 29.04
C ALA A 15 -21.65 11.18 29.78
N ALA A 16 -20.53 10.85 29.13
CA ALA A 16 -19.45 10.10 29.75
C ALA A 16 -18.82 10.85 30.93
N ARG A 17 -18.64 12.18 30.81
CA ARG A 17 -18.13 13.02 31.89
C ARG A 17 -19.03 12.99 33.12
N ALA A 18 -20.34 12.97 32.95
CA ALA A 18 -21.30 12.85 34.05
C ALA A 18 -21.19 11.49 34.80
N GLU A 19 -20.63 10.47 34.14
CA GLU A 19 -20.32 9.16 34.72
C GLU A 19 -18.88 9.05 35.25
N GLY A 20 -18.09 10.13 35.19
CA GLY A 20 -16.67 10.14 35.59
C GLY A 20 -15.72 9.54 34.55
N ARG A 21 -16.15 9.42 33.29
CA ARG A 21 -15.35 8.88 32.18
C ARG A 21 -14.86 10.01 31.27
N TYR A 22 -13.62 9.90 30.81
CA TYR A 22 -12.96 10.96 30.04
C TYR A 22 -12.79 10.51 28.59
N LEU A 23 -13.78 10.84 27.76
CA LEU A 23 -13.71 10.59 26.32
C LEU A 23 -13.10 11.77 25.59
N GLY A 24 -12.30 11.48 24.57
CA GLY A 24 -11.74 12.49 23.66
C GLY A 24 -11.75 12.02 22.22
N ILE A 25 -11.81 12.98 21.29
CA ILE A 25 -11.76 12.74 19.85
C ILE A 25 -10.67 13.59 19.23
N GLY A 26 -9.84 12.96 18.41
CA GLY A 26 -8.71 13.61 17.75
C GLY A 26 -8.76 13.38 16.26
N VAL A 27 -8.36 14.39 15.50
CA VAL A 27 -8.37 14.38 14.03
C VAL A 27 -6.99 14.76 13.54
N SER A 28 -6.44 13.95 12.64
CA SER A 28 -5.18 14.26 11.96
C SER A 28 -5.34 14.00 10.47
N SER A 29 -4.84 14.91 9.65
CA SER A 29 -4.83 14.75 8.20
C SER A 29 -3.40 14.84 7.69
N CYS A 30 -3.08 14.00 6.70
CA CYS A 30 -1.75 13.94 6.11
C CYS A 30 -1.82 14.04 4.59
N ILE A 31 -0.76 14.58 4.03
CA ILE A 31 -0.36 14.39 2.63
C ILE A 31 0.93 13.57 2.66
N GLU A 32 1.04 12.59 1.76
CA GLU A 32 2.16 11.66 1.70
C GLU A 32 2.78 11.74 0.31
N ASP A 33 4.08 12.02 0.29
CA ASP A 33 4.91 11.86 -0.90
C ASP A 33 5.15 10.37 -1.14
N THR A 34 4.68 9.85 -2.29
CA THR A 34 4.85 8.44 -2.66
C THR A 34 5.60 8.30 -3.97
N GLY A 35 5.87 7.07 -4.41
CA GLY A 35 6.46 6.85 -5.74
C GLY A 35 7.87 7.41 -5.88
N MET A 36 8.61 7.53 -4.78
CA MET A 36 9.96 8.11 -4.77
C MET A 36 10.81 7.52 -5.90
N GLY A 37 11.40 8.40 -6.71
CA GLY A 37 12.27 8.05 -7.83
C GLY A 37 13.55 7.31 -7.40
N PRO A 38 14.45 6.96 -8.36
CA PRO A 38 14.42 7.38 -9.76
C PRO A 38 13.43 6.57 -10.62
N TYR A 39 13.48 5.24 -10.56
CA TYR A 39 12.61 4.34 -11.33
C TYR A 39 12.65 2.92 -10.74
N GLU A 40 11.80 2.03 -11.25
CA GLU A 40 11.88 0.57 -11.10
C GLU A 40 11.72 -0.10 -12.47
N GLY A 41 12.12 -1.37 -12.54
CA GLY A 41 12.01 -2.14 -13.76
C GLY A 41 11.23 -3.43 -13.60
N THR A 42 10.61 -3.85 -14.70
CA THR A 42 9.90 -5.13 -14.80
C THR A 42 10.19 -5.78 -16.15
N THR A 43 10.55 -7.07 -16.14
CA THR A 43 10.55 -7.93 -17.33
C THR A 43 9.30 -8.80 -17.34
N VAL A 44 8.61 -8.84 -18.47
CA VAL A 44 7.48 -9.74 -18.72
C VAL A 44 7.83 -10.65 -19.88
N ARG A 45 7.65 -11.96 -19.72
CA ARG A 45 7.93 -12.96 -20.74
C ARG A 45 6.84 -14.02 -20.80
N VAL A 46 6.35 -14.31 -22.00
CA VAL A 46 5.51 -15.48 -22.26
C VAL A 46 6.41 -16.70 -22.49
N GLU A 47 6.20 -17.76 -21.73
CA GLU A 47 6.86 -19.05 -21.93
C GLU A 47 6.12 -19.91 -22.95
N SER A 48 6.80 -20.89 -23.55
CA SER A 48 6.21 -21.82 -24.53
C SER A 48 5.05 -22.66 -23.95
N SER A 49 4.88 -22.70 -22.62
CA SER A 49 3.72 -23.31 -21.96
C SER A 49 2.48 -22.42 -21.93
N GLY A 50 2.58 -21.14 -22.31
CA GLY A 50 1.55 -20.12 -22.16
C GLY A 50 1.56 -19.42 -20.80
N LYS A 51 2.36 -19.89 -19.83
CA LYS A 51 2.57 -19.18 -18.55
C LYS A 51 3.39 -17.91 -18.78
N VAL A 52 3.21 -16.91 -17.92
CA VAL A 52 3.89 -15.62 -18.04
C VAL A 52 4.85 -15.40 -16.88
N ALA A 53 6.15 -15.36 -17.15
CA ALA A 53 7.15 -15.01 -16.17
C ALA A 53 7.23 -13.48 -16.00
N VAL A 54 7.19 -13.00 -14.75
CA VAL A 54 7.31 -11.59 -14.41
C VAL A 54 8.46 -11.43 -13.41
N ARG A 55 9.43 -10.57 -13.75
CA ARG A 55 10.65 -10.35 -12.95
C ARG A 55 10.81 -8.88 -12.59
N THR A 56 11.09 -8.59 -11.33
CA THR A 56 11.35 -7.22 -10.86
C THR A 56 12.33 -7.20 -9.68
N GLY A 57 13.03 -6.07 -9.51
CA GLY A 57 13.90 -5.81 -8.37
C GLY A 57 13.13 -5.55 -7.06
N ALA A 58 11.83 -5.27 -7.12
CA ALA A 58 11.03 -4.97 -5.94
C ALA A 58 10.76 -6.21 -5.07
N ALA A 59 11.44 -6.29 -3.92
CA ALA A 59 11.25 -7.35 -2.95
C ALA A 59 10.00 -7.11 -2.08
N SER A 60 9.15 -8.11 -1.89
CA SER A 60 8.01 -8.02 -0.97
C SER A 60 8.40 -8.36 0.47
N GLN A 61 7.78 -7.68 1.43
CA GLN A 61 7.80 -7.92 2.87
C GLN A 61 6.38 -8.20 3.44
N GLY A 62 5.40 -8.52 2.58
CA GLY A 62 4.03 -8.84 2.99
C GLY A 62 2.94 -7.94 2.39
N GLN A 63 3.29 -6.90 1.65
CA GLN A 63 2.34 -5.93 1.08
C GLN A 63 1.64 -6.38 -0.21
N GLY A 64 1.80 -7.65 -0.63
CA GLY A 64 1.01 -8.22 -1.73
C GLY A 64 1.49 -7.90 -3.16
N HIS A 65 2.78 -7.62 -3.37
CA HIS A 65 3.32 -7.29 -4.70
C HIS A 65 3.01 -8.34 -5.76
N HIS A 66 3.18 -9.61 -5.44
CA HIS A 66 2.90 -10.69 -6.39
C HIS A 66 1.47 -10.57 -6.90
N THR A 67 0.48 -10.48 -6.01
CA THR A 67 -0.92 -10.35 -6.41
C THR A 67 -1.17 -9.08 -7.23
N MET A 68 -0.68 -7.92 -6.80
CA MET A 68 -0.96 -6.66 -7.48
C MET A 68 -0.34 -6.61 -8.88
N ILE A 69 0.91 -7.06 -9.04
CA ILE A 69 1.61 -7.03 -10.33
C ILE A 69 1.08 -8.12 -11.24
N ALA A 70 0.73 -9.29 -10.71
CA ALA A 70 0.08 -10.34 -11.48
C ALA A 70 -1.25 -9.86 -12.08
N MET A 71 -2.07 -9.12 -11.33
CA MET A 71 -3.31 -8.53 -11.85
C MET A 71 -3.04 -7.57 -13.03
N ILE A 72 -2.08 -6.64 -12.88
CA ILE A 72 -1.72 -5.68 -13.94
C ILE A 72 -1.28 -6.40 -15.23
N VAL A 73 -0.39 -7.39 -15.09
CA VAL A 73 0.14 -8.12 -16.26
C VAL A 73 -0.94 -9.03 -16.87
N ALA A 74 -1.77 -9.66 -16.04
CA ALA A 74 -2.86 -10.53 -16.47
C ALA A 74 -3.90 -9.77 -17.29
N ASP A 75 -4.34 -8.61 -16.80
CA ASP A 75 -5.32 -7.75 -17.49
C ASP A 75 -4.81 -7.32 -18.88
N ASN A 76 -3.50 -7.05 -19.00
CA ASN A 76 -2.92 -6.62 -20.27
C ASN A 76 -2.78 -7.77 -21.28
N LEU A 77 -2.34 -8.95 -20.82
CA LEU A 77 -2.13 -10.12 -21.68
C LEU A 77 -3.35 -11.02 -21.83
N GLY A 78 -4.49 -10.65 -21.23
CA GLY A 78 -5.71 -11.45 -21.25
C GLY A 78 -5.54 -12.84 -20.64
N VAL A 79 -4.58 -13.04 -19.74
CA VAL A 79 -4.34 -14.34 -19.05
C VAL A 79 -4.96 -14.32 -17.66
N LYS A 80 -5.01 -15.47 -16.97
CA LYS A 80 -5.43 -15.49 -15.57
C LYS A 80 -4.26 -15.09 -14.67
N PRO A 81 -4.50 -14.39 -13.54
CA PRO A 81 -3.44 -14.09 -12.58
C PRO A 81 -2.70 -15.33 -12.04
N GLU A 82 -3.36 -16.50 -12.00
CA GLU A 82 -2.76 -17.79 -11.62
C GLU A 82 -1.79 -18.37 -12.67
N ASP A 83 -1.76 -17.80 -13.87
CA ASP A 83 -0.81 -18.15 -14.94
C ASP A 83 0.48 -17.31 -14.87
N ILE A 84 0.54 -16.32 -13.96
CA ILE A 84 1.71 -15.50 -13.73
C ILE A 84 2.70 -16.22 -12.80
N LEU A 85 3.94 -16.36 -13.26
CA LEU A 85 5.09 -16.83 -12.50
C LEU A 85 5.89 -15.61 -12.05
N PHE A 86 5.64 -15.13 -10.83
CA PHE A 86 6.28 -13.94 -10.30
C PHE A 86 7.59 -14.26 -9.59
N GLU A 87 8.68 -13.64 -10.04
CA GLU A 87 10.03 -13.80 -9.49
C GLU A 87 10.58 -12.43 -9.06
N SER A 88 10.65 -12.19 -7.75
CA SER A 88 11.20 -10.96 -7.18
C SER A 88 12.36 -11.24 -6.23
N ALA A 89 13.16 -10.23 -5.92
CA ALA A 89 14.24 -10.27 -4.93
C ALA A 89 15.39 -11.25 -5.25
N ASP A 90 15.57 -11.61 -6.52
CA ASP A 90 16.71 -12.38 -7.02
C ASP A 90 17.50 -11.53 -8.02
N THR A 91 18.64 -10.99 -7.59
CA THR A 91 19.48 -10.12 -8.42
C THR A 91 20.14 -10.85 -9.58
N ALA A 92 20.16 -12.19 -9.57
CA ALA A 92 20.56 -12.97 -10.73
C ALA A 92 19.48 -12.99 -11.83
N LYS A 93 18.21 -12.72 -11.48
CA LYS A 93 17.07 -12.68 -12.40
C LYS A 93 16.67 -11.27 -12.80
N PHE A 94 16.80 -10.30 -11.90
CA PHE A 94 16.62 -8.88 -12.19
C PHE A 94 17.58 -8.04 -11.34
N SER A 95 18.64 -7.54 -11.96
CA SER A 95 19.78 -6.96 -11.23
C SER A 95 19.66 -5.47 -10.90
N HIS A 96 18.62 -4.78 -11.39
CA HIS A 96 18.55 -3.32 -11.39
C HIS A 96 17.29 -2.82 -10.68
N GLY A 97 17.41 -1.89 -9.74
CA GLY A 97 16.28 -1.37 -8.96
C GLY A 97 16.73 -0.87 -7.59
N ILE A 98 15.84 -0.15 -6.90
CA ILE A 98 16.03 0.30 -5.52
C ILE A 98 15.39 -0.67 -4.52
N GLY A 99 14.28 -1.27 -4.91
CA GLY A 99 13.48 -2.12 -4.03
C GLY A 99 12.35 -1.36 -3.33
N THR A 100 11.90 -1.91 -2.21
CA THR A 100 10.63 -1.53 -1.59
C THR A 100 10.84 -0.70 -0.33
N ILE A 101 10.54 0.60 -0.46
CA ILE A 101 10.57 1.63 0.58
C ILE A 101 9.66 2.79 0.15
N GLY A 102 9.29 3.70 1.05
CA GLY A 102 8.70 5.01 0.71
C GLY A 102 7.47 4.92 -0.20
N SER A 103 6.57 3.98 0.11
CA SER A 103 5.33 3.70 -0.66
C SER A 103 5.47 3.69 -2.20
N ARG A 104 6.62 3.24 -2.76
CA ARG A 104 6.95 3.47 -4.19
C ARG A 104 6.56 2.38 -5.18
N VAL A 105 6.28 1.16 -4.71
CA VAL A 105 6.16 -0.02 -5.59
C VAL A 105 4.98 0.09 -6.55
N ALA A 106 3.79 0.47 -6.06
CA ALA A 106 2.62 0.65 -6.93
C ALA A 106 2.88 1.69 -8.02
N ALA A 107 3.52 2.82 -7.66
CA ALA A 107 3.75 3.94 -8.56
C ALA A 107 4.91 3.76 -9.56
N ASN A 108 5.86 2.84 -9.31
CA ASN A 108 7.01 2.63 -10.20
C ASN A 108 7.02 1.23 -10.84
N VAL A 109 6.79 0.18 -10.05
CA VAL A 109 6.71 -1.21 -10.56
C VAL A 109 5.40 -1.42 -11.30
N GLY A 110 4.29 -0.84 -10.83
CA GLY A 110 2.99 -0.94 -11.50
C GLY A 110 3.05 -0.48 -12.96
N PRO A 111 3.42 0.79 -13.24
CA PRO A 111 3.57 1.29 -14.60
C PRO A 111 4.61 0.53 -15.43
N SER A 112 5.79 0.22 -14.88
CA SER A 112 6.78 -0.57 -15.63
C SER A 112 6.28 -1.98 -15.99
N ALA A 113 5.51 -2.63 -15.11
CA ALA A 113 4.86 -3.90 -15.41
C ALA A 113 3.78 -3.77 -16.48
N HIS A 114 2.97 -2.72 -16.41
CA HIS A 114 1.98 -2.40 -17.43
C HIS A 114 2.63 -2.18 -18.80
N ASP A 115 3.67 -1.35 -18.86
CA ASP A 115 4.35 -1.01 -20.11
C ASP A 115 5.10 -2.22 -20.71
N ALA A 116 5.75 -3.03 -19.87
CA ALA A 116 6.39 -4.26 -20.32
C ALA A 116 5.35 -5.26 -20.86
N ALA A 117 4.20 -5.41 -20.18
CA ALA A 117 3.11 -6.25 -20.65
C ALA A 117 2.50 -5.73 -21.96
N SER A 118 2.30 -4.42 -22.10
CA SER A 118 1.81 -3.78 -23.33
C SER A 118 2.73 -4.04 -24.51
N GLN A 119 4.05 -3.93 -24.32
CA GLN A 119 5.03 -4.25 -25.36
C GLN A 119 5.01 -5.73 -25.75
N VAL A 120 4.82 -6.63 -24.78
CA VAL A 120 4.65 -8.07 -25.05
C VAL A 120 3.35 -8.33 -25.82
N ARG A 121 2.24 -7.66 -25.44
CA ARG A 121 0.95 -7.73 -26.13
C ARG A 121 1.08 -7.31 -27.59
N GLU A 122 1.72 -6.16 -27.85
CA GLU A 122 1.98 -5.68 -29.22
C GLU A 122 2.80 -6.67 -30.04
N LYS A 123 3.89 -7.22 -29.47
CA LYS A 123 4.67 -8.27 -30.14
C LYS A 123 3.83 -9.52 -30.42
N ALA A 124 2.96 -9.92 -29.50
CA ALA A 124 2.11 -11.10 -29.65
C ALA A 124 1.08 -10.90 -30.77
N LEU A 125 0.39 -9.76 -30.80
CA LEU A 125 -0.60 -9.43 -31.83
C LEU A 125 0.05 -9.32 -33.22
N LYS A 126 1.22 -8.70 -33.30
CA LYS A 126 1.97 -8.60 -34.55
C LYS A 126 2.43 -9.97 -35.06
N LEU A 127 2.86 -10.87 -34.17
CA LEU A 127 3.24 -12.23 -34.60
C LEU A 127 1.99 -13.02 -35.02
N ALA A 128 0.89 -12.88 -34.28
CA ALA A 128 -0.37 -13.54 -34.59
C ALA A 128 -0.97 -13.06 -35.91
N SER A 129 -0.80 -11.79 -36.28
CA SER A 129 -1.26 -11.25 -37.57
C SER A 129 -0.58 -11.94 -38.75
N GLU A 130 0.73 -12.20 -38.64
CA GLU A 130 1.49 -12.96 -39.64
C GLU A 130 1.07 -14.44 -39.68
N VAL A 131 0.81 -15.06 -38.53
CA VAL A 131 0.46 -16.49 -38.44
C VAL A 131 -0.98 -16.78 -38.86
N LEU A 132 -1.92 -15.90 -38.51
CA LEU A 132 -3.35 -16.06 -38.81
C LEU A 132 -3.76 -15.38 -40.12
N GLU A 133 -2.83 -14.70 -40.80
CA GLU A 133 -3.07 -13.90 -42.01
C GLU A 133 -4.22 -12.88 -41.81
N ALA A 134 -4.28 -12.26 -40.64
CA ALA A 134 -5.31 -11.33 -40.22
C ALA A 134 -4.73 -9.94 -39.91
N SER A 135 -5.54 -8.88 -39.98
CA SER A 135 -5.12 -7.54 -39.58
C SER A 135 -4.89 -7.47 -38.07
N GLU A 136 -3.84 -6.81 -37.60
CA GLU A 136 -3.60 -6.57 -36.16
C GLU A 136 -4.78 -5.88 -35.48
N ALA A 137 -5.49 -4.99 -36.19
CA ALA A 137 -6.66 -4.29 -35.69
C ALA A 137 -7.88 -5.21 -35.45
N ASP A 138 -7.89 -6.38 -36.09
CA ASP A 138 -8.95 -7.39 -35.94
C ASP A 138 -8.58 -8.45 -34.90
N LEU A 139 -7.45 -8.32 -34.20
CA LEU A 139 -6.98 -9.28 -33.20
C LEU A 139 -7.15 -8.75 -31.78
N ASP A 140 -7.55 -9.65 -30.88
CA ASP A 140 -7.54 -9.40 -29.44
C ASP A 140 -7.04 -10.62 -28.67
N ILE A 141 -6.65 -10.43 -27.41
CA ILE A 141 -6.16 -11.50 -26.53
C ILE A 141 -7.17 -11.72 -25.41
N GLU A 142 -7.75 -12.92 -25.37
CA GLU A 142 -8.71 -13.34 -24.35
C GLU A 142 -8.38 -14.77 -23.89
N ASP A 143 -8.37 -14.99 -22.58
CA ASP A 143 -7.98 -16.26 -21.94
C ASP A 143 -6.61 -16.80 -22.40
N GLY A 144 -5.65 -15.91 -22.64
CA GLY A 144 -4.31 -16.24 -23.14
C GLY A 144 -4.29 -16.71 -24.60
N VAL A 145 -5.36 -16.44 -25.35
CA VAL A 145 -5.52 -16.82 -26.75
C VAL A 145 -5.72 -15.58 -27.60
N VAL A 146 -4.90 -15.43 -28.63
CA VAL A 146 -5.10 -14.41 -29.66
C VAL A 146 -6.17 -14.89 -30.63
N ARG A 147 -7.21 -14.09 -30.87
CA ARG A 147 -8.37 -14.45 -31.70
C ARG A 147 -8.68 -13.37 -32.72
N VAL A 148 -9.19 -13.77 -33.89
CA VAL A 148 -9.73 -12.83 -34.89
C VAL A 148 -11.17 -12.46 -34.55
N ASN A 149 -11.45 -11.16 -34.48
CA ASN A 149 -12.78 -10.61 -34.27
C ASN A 149 -13.76 -11.10 -35.35
N GLY A 150 -14.85 -11.74 -34.94
CA GLY A 150 -15.85 -12.30 -35.85
C GLY A 150 -15.51 -13.67 -36.45
N ALA A 151 -14.31 -14.21 -36.18
CA ALA A 151 -13.90 -15.55 -36.58
C ALA A 151 -13.09 -16.23 -35.45
N PRO A 152 -13.72 -16.55 -34.30
CA PRO A 152 -13.02 -17.04 -33.12
C PRO A 152 -12.32 -18.39 -33.31
N ASP A 153 -12.72 -19.17 -34.33
CA ASP A 153 -12.04 -20.41 -34.71
C ASP A 153 -10.63 -20.15 -35.29
N LEU A 154 -10.36 -18.94 -35.78
CA LEU A 154 -9.02 -18.47 -36.15
C LEU A 154 -8.35 -17.89 -34.90
N SER A 155 -7.56 -18.74 -34.25
CA SER A 155 -6.91 -18.39 -33.00
C SER A 155 -5.56 -19.08 -32.83
N ILE A 156 -4.74 -18.51 -31.96
CA ILE A 156 -3.46 -19.07 -31.55
C ILE A 156 -3.17 -18.69 -30.11
N THR A 157 -2.72 -19.64 -29.29
CA THR A 157 -2.39 -19.35 -27.88
C THR A 157 -1.09 -18.55 -27.77
N LEU A 158 -0.94 -17.78 -26.69
CA LEU A 158 0.32 -17.11 -26.35
C LEU A 158 1.49 -18.09 -26.27
N GLY A 159 1.26 -19.30 -25.75
CA GLY A 159 2.27 -20.37 -25.69
C GLY A 159 2.70 -20.85 -27.08
N GLU A 160 1.75 -21.07 -28.00
CA GLU A 160 2.06 -21.44 -29.38
C GLU A 160 2.81 -20.33 -30.12
N LEU A 161 2.45 -19.06 -29.90
CA LEU A 161 3.22 -17.92 -30.42
C LEU A 161 4.66 -17.93 -29.89
N ALA A 162 4.86 -18.19 -28.59
CA ALA A 162 6.20 -18.33 -28.03
C ALA A 162 6.95 -19.53 -28.63
N VAL A 163 6.27 -20.65 -28.93
CA VAL A 163 6.85 -21.79 -29.64
C VAL A 163 7.35 -21.40 -31.04
N GLN A 164 6.59 -20.57 -31.78
CA GLN A 164 6.97 -20.11 -33.12
C GLN A 164 8.30 -19.35 -33.14
N LEU A 165 8.72 -18.74 -32.02
CA LEU A 165 9.98 -18.01 -31.90
C LEU A 165 11.16 -18.90 -31.47
N THR A 166 10.91 -20.15 -31.06
CA THR A 166 11.96 -21.06 -30.61
C THR A 166 12.89 -21.48 -31.77
N PRO A 167 14.16 -21.83 -31.50
CA PRO A 167 15.10 -22.25 -32.55
C PRO A 167 14.60 -23.44 -33.38
N MET A 168 13.84 -24.35 -32.77
CA MET A 168 13.34 -25.56 -33.42
C MET A 168 12.15 -25.27 -34.37
N SER A 169 11.24 -24.37 -33.98
CA SER A 169 10.09 -24.02 -34.81
C SER A 169 10.44 -22.98 -35.86
N ALA A 170 11.11 -21.90 -35.43
CA ALA A 170 11.40 -20.77 -36.30
C ALA A 170 12.40 -21.16 -37.41
N MET A 171 13.37 -22.04 -37.10
CA MET A 171 14.62 -22.28 -37.84
C MET A 171 15.50 -21.02 -38.02
N ARG A 172 14.88 -19.86 -38.23
CA ARG A 172 15.38 -18.50 -38.20
C ARG A 172 14.28 -17.61 -37.61
N VAL A 173 14.65 -16.70 -36.71
CA VAL A 173 13.71 -15.74 -36.12
C VAL A 173 13.00 -14.94 -37.22
N PRO A 174 11.66 -14.80 -37.18
CA PRO A 174 10.91 -13.98 -38.12
C PRO A 174 11.45 -12.55 -38.19
N THR A 175 11.37 -11.93 -39.37
CA THR A 175 11.95 -10.60 -39.57
C THR A 175 11.20 -9.56 -38.74
N GLY A 176 11.92 -8.79 -37.92
CA GLY A 176 11.33 -7.79 -37.04
C GLY A 176 10.86 -8.32 -35.68
N PHE A 177 11.24 -9.55 -35.31
CA PHE A 177 10.99 -10.16 -34.01
C PHE A 177 12.28 -10.54 -33.29
N ASP A 178 12.18 -10.61 -31.96
CA ASP A 178 13.18 -11.23 -31.09
C ASP A 178 12.91 -12.75 -30.98
N PRO A 179 13.90 -13.59 -30.62
CA PRO A 179 13.69 -15.03 -30.42
C PRO A 179 12.85 -15.39 -29.18
N VAL A 180 12.30 -14.39 -28.49
CA VAL A 180 11.50 -14.55 -27.27
C VAL A 180 10.37 -13.53 -27.27
N LEU A 181 9.22 -13.95 -26.74
CA LEU A 181 8.09 -13.06 -26.51
C LEU A 181 8.26 -12.40 -25.13
N GLU A 182 9.15 -11.43 -25.08
CA GLU A 182 9.59 -10.75 -23.85
C GLU A 182 9.77 -9.25 -24.09
N ALA A 183 9.52 -8.46 -23.04
CA ALA A 183 9.92 -7.06 -22.97
C ALA A 183 10.35 -6.70 -21.54
N THR A 184 11.22 -5.71 -21.43
CA THR A 184 11.60 -5.09 -20.16
C THR A 184 11.33 -3.60 -20.24
N SER A 185 10.61 -3.07 -19.26
CA SER A 185 10.38 -1.63 -19.13
C SER A 185 10.95 -1.12 -17.82
N PHE A 186 11.32 0.16 -17.81
CA PHE A 186 11.69 0.90 -16.62
C PHE A 186 10.81 2.13 -16.55
N ASP A 187 10.17 2.33 -15.40
CA ASP A 187 9.30 3.47 -15.17
C ASP A 187 9.56 4.07 -13.79
N GLY A 188 9.41 5.38 -13.73
CA GLY A 188 9.54 6.16 -12.52
C GLY A 188 8.84 7.48 -12.70
N SER A 189 8.23 7.96 -11.62
CA SER A 189 7.46 9.18 -11.68
C SER A 189 8.35 10.41 -11.94
N SER A 190 7.89 11.30 -12.83
CA SER A 190 8.51 12.62 -13.09
C SER A 190 8.30 13.63 -11.96
N GLY A 191 7.56 13.23 -10.92
CA GLY A 191 7.32 13.94 -9.66
C GLY A 191 6.90 12.96 -8.56
N SER A 192 6.24 13.44 -7.52
CA SER A 192 5.73 12.57 -6.44
C SER A 192 4.21 12.41 -6.57
N PRO A 193 3.67 11.20 -6.80
CA PRO A 193 2.23 10.96 -6.68
C PRO A 193 1.79 11.17 -5.22
N ILE A 194 1.01 12.22 -4.95
CA ILE A 194 0.65 12.60 -3.58
C ILE A 194 -0.58 11.85 -3.11
N ALA A 195 -0.40 10.93 -2.17
CA ALA A 195 -1.50 10.30 -1.44
C ALA A 195 -1.95 11.22 -0.29
N CYS A 196 -3.16 11.03 0.20
CA CYS A 196 -3.63 11.78 1.36
C CYS A 196 -4.63 10.97 2.19
N GLY A 197 -4.82 11.42 3.43
CA GLY A 197 -5.80 10.80 4.31
C GLY A 197 -6.14 11.64 5.51
N SER A 198 -7.24 11.29 6.14
CA SER A 198 -7.69 11.84 7.43
C SER A 198 -8.03 10.70 8.37
N ASN A 199 -7.42 10.73 9.55
CA ASN A 199 -7.63 9.77 10.61
C ASN A 199 -8.38 10.44 11.76
N VAL A 200 -9.31 9.70 12.35
CA VAL A 200 -10.05 10.11 13.54
C VAL A 200 -9.92 9.02 14.60
N ALA A 201 -9.37 9.39 15.76
CA ALA A 201 -9.24 8.51 16.90
C ALA A 201 -10.23 8.94 17.99
N GLU A 202 -10.95 7.98 18.55
CA GLU A 202 -11.75 8.17 19.76
C GLU A 202 -11.09 7.37 20.89
N VAL A 203 -10.81 8.03 22.01
CA VAL A 203 -10.13 7.44 23.17
C VAL A 203 -10.93 7.64 24.45
N GLU A 204 -10.70 6.75 25.40
CA GLU A 204 -11.06 6.91 26.81
C GLU A 204 -9.77 6.97 27.64
N VAL A 205 -9.69 7.93 28.54
CA VAL A 205 -8.54 8.11 29.44
C VAL A 205 -8.99 7.91 30.89
N ASP A 206 -8.22 7.16 31.67
CA ASP A 206 -8.37 7.14 33.12
C ASP A 206 -7.39 8.14 33.75
N PRO A 207 -7.85 9.28 34.29
CA PRO A 207 -6.95 10.29 34.84
C PRO A 207 -6.24 9.83 36.13
N GLY A 208 -6.74 8.79 36.80
CA GLY A 208 -6.11 8.26 38.02
C GLY A 208 -4.96 7.29 37.72
N THR A 209 -4.96 6.65 36.55
CA THR A 209 -3.93 5.66 36.17
C THR A 209 -3.08 6.09 34.97
N GLY A 210 -3.56 7.04 34.17
CA GLY A 210 -2.97 7.41 32.89
C GLY A 210 -3.26 6.38 31.78
N GLU A 211 -4.11 5.37 32.02
CA GLU A 211 -4.46 4.39 30.99
C GLU A 211 -5.23 5.06 29.84
N VAL A 212 -4.77 4.84 28.61
CA VAL A 212 -5.43 5.29 27.39
C VAL A 212 -5.96 4.09 26.62
N LYS A 213 -7.27 4.06 26.39
CA LYS A 213 -7.93 3.04 25.58
C LYS A 213 -8.42 3.65 24.28
N VAL A 214 -7.93 3.16 23.14
CA VAL A 214 -8.48 3.53 21.83
C VAL A 214 -9.79 2.76 21.63
N LEU A 215 -10.92 3.47 21.57
CA LEU A 215 -12.25 2.89 21.45
C LEU A 215 -12.61 2.60 19.99
N ARG A 216 -12.30 3.57 19.11
CA ARG A 216 -12.61 3.50 17.68
C ARG A 216 -11.56 4.25 16.90
N TYR A 217 -11.26 3.73 15.72
CA TYR A 217 -10.36 4.39 14.78
C TYR A 217 -10.98 4.43 13.39
N SER A 218 -11.07 5.61 12.79
CA SER A 218 -11.64 5.80 11.45
C SER A 218 -10.61 6.41 10.50
N VAL A 219 -10.54 5.92 9.27
CA VAL A 219 -9.62 6.41 8.24
C VAL A 219 -10.38 6.69 6.95
N ALA A 220 -10.21 7.89 6.40
CA ALA A 220 -10.49 8.18 5.00
C ALA A 220 -9.16 8.31 4.26
N HIS A 221 -8.94 7.52 3.21
CA HIS A 221 -7.65 7.44 2.52
C HIS A 221 -7.80 7.51 1.00
N ASP A 222 -6.92 8.27 0.34
CA ASP A 222 -6.82 8.40 -1.12
C ASP A 222 -5.42 8.02 -1.62
N CYS A 223 -5.35 6.92 -2.35
CA CYS A 223 -4.14 6.47 -3.05
C CYS A 223 -4.31 6.42 -4.57
N GLY A 224 -5.18 7.28 -5.12
CA GLY A 224 -5.54 7.24 -6.53
C GLY A 224 -6.24 5.93 -6.87
N VAL A 225 -5.95 5.38 -8.05
CA VAL A 225 -6.55 4.12 -8.50
C VAL A 225 -6.04 2.95 -7.65
N MET A 226 -6.93 2.19 -7.04
CA MET A 226 -6.56 1.00 -6.27
C MET A 226 -6.41 -0.24 -7.17
N ILE A 227 -5.19 -0.77 -7.28
CA ILE A 227 -4.95 -2.02 -8.02
C ILE A 227 -5.68 -3.19 -7.36
N ASN A 228 -5.61 -3.28 -6.02
CA ASN A 228 -6.34 -4.28 -5.25
C ASN A 228 -6.88 -3.65 -3.95
N PRO A 229 -8.19 -3.33 -3.90
CA PRO A 229 -8.79 -2.67 -2.72
C PRO A 229 -8.64 -3.47 -1.42
N LYS A 230 -8.60 -4.81 -1.47
CA LYS A 230 -8.43 -5.64 -0.26
C LYS A 230 -7.01 -5.52 0.30
N VAL A 231 -6.00 -5.48 -0.57
CA VAL A 231 -4.60 -5.28 -0.15
C VAL A 231 -4.44 -3.87 0.43
N VAL A 232 -4.98 -2.84 -0.24
CA VAL A 232 -4.96 -1.46 0.25
C VAL A 232 -5.62 -1.35 1.63
N HIS A 233 -6.81 -1.92 1.80
CA HIS A 233 -7.49 -1.94 3.11
C HIS A 233 -6.61 -2.58 4.20
N GLY A 234 -6.00 -3.73 3.92
CA GLY A 234 -5.09 -4.40 4.86
C GLY A 234 -3.85 -3.57 5.21
N GLN A 235 -3.28 -2.84 4.25
CA GLN A 235 -2.16 -1.93 4.50
C GLN A 235 -2.55 -0.78 5.43
N ILE A 236 -3.72 -0.17 5.21
CA ILE A 236 -4.20 0.91 6.08
C ILE A 236 -4.45 0.42 7.50
N VAL A 237 -5.10 -0.73 7.67
CA VAL A 237 -5.31 -1.32 9.01
C VAL A 237 -3.98 -1.62 9.69
N GLY A 238 -3.03 -2.26 9.00
CA GLY A 238 -1.70 -2.53 9.54
C GLY A 238 -0.93 -1.26 9.91
N GLY A 239 -1.04 -0.21 9.09
CA GLY A 239 -0.43 1.08 9.39
C GLY A 239 -1.02 1.74 10.64
N VAL A 240 -2.34 1.68 10.82
CA VAL A 240 -2.98 2.17 12.05
C VAL A 240 -2.48 1.41 13.28
N VAL A 241 -2.29 0.09 13.20
CA VAL A 241 -1.73 -0.71 14.31
C VAL A 241 -0.32 -0.23 14.68
N HIS A 242 0.56 -0.04 13.69
CA HIS A 242 1.90 0.54 13.92
C HIS A 242 1.82 1.97 14.47
N GLY A 243 0.85 2.75 14.01
CA GLY A 243 0.58 4.09 14.49
C GLY A 243 0.19 4.14 15.97
N ILE A 244 -0.69 3.23 16.40
CA ILE A 244 -1.08 3.06 17.81
C ILE A 244 0.13 2.61 18.64
N GLY A 245 0.92 1.66 18.12
CA GLY A 245 2.19 1.22 18.70
C GLY A 245 3.12 2.39 19.01
N ASN A 246 3.45 3.19 18.00
CA ASN A 246 4.28 4.39 18.15
C ASN A 246 3.68 5.42 19.13
N ALA A 247 2.35 5.58 19.13
CA ALA A 247 1.70 6.60 19.94
C ALA A 247 1.68 6.27 21.44
N LEU A 248 1.59 4.99 21.81
CA LEU A 248 1.29 4.58 23.20
C LEU A 248 2.27 3.56 23.81
N PHE A 249 3.07 2.86 23.01
CA PHE A 249 3.79 1.66 23.48
C PHE A 249 5.28 1.63 23.13
N GLU A 250 5.63 1.90 21.88
CA GLU A 250 6.93 1.57 21.31
C GLU A 250 8.00 2.64 21.61
N ARG A 251 9.05 2.28 22.37
CA ARG A 251 10.15 3.20 22.71
C ARG A 251 11.52 2.52 22.68
N MET A 252 12.49 3.18 22.06
CA MET A 252 13.91 2.82 22.16
C MET A 252 14.57 3.66 23.27
N ILE A 253 14.95 3.03 24.38
CA ILE A 253 15.51 3.74 25.54
C ILE A 253 17.00 3.43 25.63
N TYR A 254 17.80 4.46 25.90
CA TYR A 254 19.23 4.36 26.19
C TYR A 254 19.53 5.00 27.55
N ASP A 255 20.47 4.42 28.30
CA ASP A 255 20.97 5.03 29.53
C ASP A 255 21.97 6.17 29.26
N ASP A 256 22.42 6.84 30.32
CA ASP A 256 23.38 7.96 30.26
C ASP A 256 24.75 7.57 29.69
N GLN A 257 25.05 6.27 29.56
CA GLN A 257 26.27 5.74 28.95
C GLN A 257 26.03 5.23 27.52
N GLY A 258 24.82 5.43 26.98
CA GLY A 258 24.43 4.98 25.65
C GLY A 258 24.22 3.47 25.53
N GLN A 259 23.95 2.76 26.64
CA GLN A 259 23.54 1.35 26.58
C GLN A 259 22.04 1.24 26.25
N PRO A 260 21.63 0.41 25.28
CA PRO A 260 20.22 0.19 25.00
C PRO A 260 19.55 -0.56 26.15
N LEU A 261 18.45 -0.02 26.67
CA LEU A 261 17.65 -0.60 27.76
C LEU A 261 16.43 -1.35 27.25
N THR A 262 15.96 -1.09 26.02
CA THR A 262 14.85 -1.82 25.40
C THR A 262 15.39 -2.75 24.31
N THR A 263 15.63 -4.01 24.69
CA THR A 263 16.36 -5.00 23.87
C THR A 263 15.57 -6.28 23.61
N ASN A 264 14.37 -6.41 24.19
CA ASN A 264 13.48 -7.54 24.00
C ASN A 264 12.00 -7.09 24.06
N TYR A 265 11.06 -7.98 23.72
CA TYR A 265 9.63 -7.66 23.68
C TYR A 265 8.93 -7.52 25.04
N GLY A 266 9.63 -7.78 26.15
CA GLY A 266 9.15 -7.39 27.48
C GLY A 266 9.38 -5.92 27.79
N GLU A 267 10.28 -5.26 27.04
CA GLU A 267 10.68 -3.86 27.22
C GLU A 267 10.23 -2.98 26.05
N TYR A 268 10.29 -3.51 24.82
CA TYR A 268 9.73 -2.90 23.62
C TYR A 268 8.33 -3.45 23.39
N LEU A 269 7.32 -2.74 23.90
CA LEU A 269 5.94 -3.19 23.93
C LEU A 269 5.33 -3.10 22.54
N LEU A 270 5.10 -4.26 21.90
CA LEU A 270 4.32 -4.34 20.68
C LEU A 270 2.83 -4.41 21.03
N PRO A 271 1.95 -3.69 20.29
CA PRO A 271 0.51 -3.79 20.51
C PRO A 271 0.00 -5.23 20.28
N LEU A 272 -0.88 -5.72 21.16
CA LEU A 272 -1.57 -7.00 20.98
C LEU A 272 -3.00 -6.76 20.47
N ALA A 273 -3.66 -7.85 20.08
CA ALA A 273 -5.03 -7.79 19.56
C ALA A 273 -6.05 -7.22 20.57
N THR A 274 -5.75 -7.29 21.88
CA THR A 274 -6.61 -6.78 22.95
C THR A 274 -6.58 -5.26 23.08
N GLU A 275 -5.51 -4.61 22.63
CA GLU A 275 -5.37 -3.15 22.65
C GLU A 275 -5.86 -2.51 21.35
N MET A 276 -6.17 -3.31 20.32
CA MET A 276 -6.56 -2.79 19.01
C MET A 276 -8.06 -2.47 18.93
N PRO A 277 -8.43 -1.25 18.49
CA PRO A 277 -9.81 -0.90 18.25
C PRO A 277 -10.33 -1.56 16.97
N ARG A 278 -11.64 -1.45 16.75
CA ARG A 278 -12.18 -1.60 15.40
C ARG A 278 -11.68 -0.43 14.54
N VAL A 279 -11.02 -0.77 13.42
CA VAL A 279 -10.57 0.20 12.42
C VAL A 279 -11.57 0.23 11.26
N ASP A 280 -12.28 1.35 11.11
CA ASP A 280 -13.17 1.59 9.99
C ASP A 280 -12.42 2.37 8.90
N VAL A 281 -12.40 1.86 7.67
CA VAL A 281 -11.67 2.49 6.55
C VAL A 281 -12.64 2.78 5.41
N THR A 282 -12.58 4.01 4.89
CA THR A 282 -13.20 4.40 3.62
C THR A 282 -12.13 4.86 2.64
N HIS A 283 -12.37 4.60 1.35
CA HIS A 283 -11.44 4.94 0.28
C HIS A 283 -12.01 6.04 -0.62
N MET A 284 -11.14 6.94 -1.04
CA MET A 284 -11.38 7.93 -2.08
C MET A 284 -10.37 7.69 -3.20
N GLU A 285 -10.73 8.06 -4.43
CA GLU A 285 -9.85 7.86 -5.58
C GLU A 285 -9.69 9.17 -6.36
N THR A 286 -8.51 9.79 -6.23
CA THR A 286 -8.07 10.91 -7.05
C THR A 286 -6.87 10.46 -7.88
N PRO A 287 -7.05 9.98 -9.12
CA PRO A 287 -5.98 9.41 -9.92
C PRO A 287 -4.77 10.34 -10.07
N SER A 288 -3.57 9.77 -9.98
CA SER A 288 -2.33 10.52 -10.25
C SER A 288 -2.21 10.85 -11.75
N PRO A 289 -1.91 12.10 -12.14
CA PRO A 289 -1.62 12.41 -13.54
C PRO A 289 -0.19 12.02 -13.95
N LEU A 290 0.63 11.51 -13.02
CA LEU A 290 2.07 11.30 -13.21
C LEU A 290 2.44 9.91 -13.72
N ASN A 291 1.48 8.98 -13.78
CA ASN A 291 1.69 7.64 -14.32
C ASN A 291 0.45 7.14 -15.08
N SER A 292 0.67 6.18 -15.97
CA SER A 292 -0.36 5.65 -16.88
C SER A 292 -1.52 4.94 -16.17
N LEU A 293 -1.28 4.44 -14.95
CA LEU A 293 -2.27 3.70 -14.18
C LEU A 293 -3.10 4.58 -13.21
N GLY A 294 -2.74 5.85 -13.03
CA GLY A 294 -3.39 6.73 -12.06
C GLY A 294 -3.14 6.35 -10.59
N VAL A 295 -2.17 5.48 -10.31
CA VAL A 295 -1.92 4.90 -8.99
C VAL A 295 -1.02 5.80 -8.13
N LYS A 296 -1.14 5.67 -6.81
CA LYS A 296 -0.23 6.25 -5.81
C LYS A 296 0.18 5.18 -4.79
N GLY A 297 1.05 5.56 -3.85
CA GLY A 297 1.38 4.72 -2.70
C GLY A 297 0.28 4.65 -1.64
N ALA A 298 0.28 3.57 -0.86
CA ALA A 298 -0.70 3.32 0.21
C ALA A 298 -0.10 2.63 1.45
N GLY A 299 1.23 2.45 1.49
CA GLY A 299 1.88 1.61 2.49
C GLY A 299 1.95 2.27 3.87
N GLU A 300 2.06 3.60 3.91
CA GLU A 300 2.37 4.34 5.14
C GLU A 300 1.22 5.26 5.59
N GLY A 301 0.19 5.44 4.76
CA GLY A 301 -0.95 6.33 5.01
C GLY A 301 -1.76 6.02 6.27
N GLY A 302 -1.74 4.77 6.76
CA GLY A 302 -2.34 4.42 8.06
C GLY A 302 -1.50 4.86 9.26
N THR A 303 -0.18 4.83 9.12
CA THR A 303 0.80 5.05 10.21
C THR A 303 1.06 6.53 10.45
N ILE A 304 1.26 7.30 9.38
CA ILE A 304 1.74 8.70 9.43
C ILE A 304 0.87 9.60 10.34
N PRO A 305 -0.46 9.68 10.16
CA PRO A 305 -1.30 10.60 10.94
C PRO A 305 -1.68 10.05 12.33
N ALA A 306 -1.31 8.82 12.66
CA ALA A 306 -1.93 8.10 13.76
C ALA A 306 -1.56 8.63 15.15
N ALA A 307 -0.28 8.87 15.41
CA ALA A 307 0.16 9.43 16.68
C ALA A 307 -0.47 10.80 16.93
N ALA A 308 -0.53 11.66 15.92
CA ALA A 308 -1.15 12.98 16.04
C ALA A 308 -2.67 12.89 16.32
N ALA A 309 -3.39 11.95 15.67
CA ALA A 309 -4.81 11.75 15.95
C ALA A 309 -5.04 11.26 17.39
N ILE A 310 -4.19 10.36 17.89
CA ILE A 310 -4.30 9.81 19.25
C ILE A 310 -3.95 10.87 20.30
N VAL A 311 -2.85 11.61 20.10
CA VAL A 311 -2.45 12.71 21.00
C VAL A 311 -3.55 13.77 21.10
N ALA A 312 -4.08 14.24 19.97
CA ALA A 312 -5.19 15.20 19.96
C ALA A 312 -6.44 14.66 20.66
N ALA A 313 -6.69 13.34 20.57
CA ALA A 313 -7.80 12.70 21.27
C ALA A 313 -7.57 12.67 22.79
N ILE A 314 -6.35 12.41 23.24
CA ILE A 314 -5.98 12.41 24.67
C ILE A 314 -6.12 13.83 25.24
N GLU A 315 -5.60 14.85 24.56
CA GLU A 315 -5.75 16.26 24.97
C GLU A 315 -7.22 16.67 25.01
N SER A 316 -8.02 16.26 24.02
CA SER A 316 -9.47 16.48 24.00
C SER A 316 -10.17 15.80 25.18
N ALA A 317 -9.72 14.62 25.63
CA ALA A 317 -10.28 13.94 26.79
C ALA A 317 -9.96 14.68 28.09
N LEU A 318 -8.77 15.27 28.17
CA LEU A 318 -8.21 15.88 29.37
C LEU A 318 -8.27 17.42 29.37
N GLU A 319 -9.16 18.02 28.57
CA GLU A 319 -9.29 19.48 28.42
C GLU A 319 -9.38 20.22 29.77
N GLU A 320 -10.08 19.66 30.77
CA GLU A 320 -10.24 20.29 32.10
C GLU A 320 -8.94 20.32 32.94
N PHE A 321 -7.96 19.49 32.58
CA PHE A 321 -6.65 19.46 33.23
C PHE A 321 -5.64 20.34 32.50
N GLY A 322 -5.96 20.88 31.31
CA GLY A 322 -5.01 21.69 30.54
C GLY A 322 -3.76 20.92 30.11
N VAL A 323 -3.88 19.62 29.85
CA VAL A 323 -2.77 18.77 29.37
C VAL A 323 -2.37 19.16 27.95
N GLU A 324 -1.07 19.37 27.74
CA GLU A 324 -0.43 19.56 26.44
C GLU A 324 0.67 18.50 26.28
N ILE A 325 0.63 17.74 25.19
CA ILE A 325 1.51 16.60 24.95
C ILE A 325 2.52 16.95 23.85
N ASP A 326 3.79 17.10 24.24
CA ASP A 326 4.89 17.36 23.30
C ASP A 326 5.82 16.14 23.10
N TYR A 327 5.52 15.03 23.77
CA TYR A 327 6.30 13.80 23.77
C TYR A 327 5.43 12.56 23.55
N TYR A 328 5.91 11.62 22.75
CA TYR A 328 5.32 10.29 22.57
C TYR A 328 6.42 9.22 22.45
N PRO A 329 6.15 7.94 22.78
CA PRO A 329 4.86 7.37 23.18
C PRO A 329 4.31 7.94 24.50
N VAL A 330 2.99 8.12 24.57
CA VAL A 330 2.28 8.65 25.74
C VAL A 330 2.05 7.50 26.73
N ASP A 331 3.08 7.19 27.52
CA ASP A 331 2.97 6.19 28.57
C ASP A 331 2.16 6.71 29.78
N PRO A 332 1.57 5.81 30.61
CA PRO A 332 0.72 6.22 31.71
C PRO A 332 1.41 7.11 32.74
N GLN A 333 2.70 6.87 33.03
CA GLN A 333 3.44 7.68 34.00
C GLN A 333 3.54 9.11 33.50
N TYR A 334 4.01 9.30 32.26
CA TYR A 334 4.11 10.61 31.64
C TYR A 334 2.76 11.35 31.64
N LEU A 335 1.66 10.65 31.31
CA LEU A 335 0.34 11.27 31.27
C LEU A 335 -0.15 11.70 32.67
N THR A 336 0.05 10.87 33.70
CA THR A 336 -0.32 11.25 35.07
C THR A 336 0.50 12.43 35.61
N GLU A 337 1.79 12.53 35.27
CA GLU A 337 2.62 13.67 35.63
C GLU A 337 2.09 14.98 35.01
N LEU A 338 1.63 14.95 33.75
CA LEU A 338 1.00 16.10 33.10
C LEU A 338 -0.33 16.49 33.77
N ILE A 339 -1.16 15.52 34.12
CA ILE A 339 -2.44 15.76 34.81
C ILE A 339 -2.21 16.42 36.18
N ASP A 340 -1.23 15.94 36.95
CA ASP A 340 -0.91 16.50 38.27
C ASP A 340 -0.42 17.96 38.18
N VAL A 341 0.41 18.27 37.17
CA VAL A 341 0.88 19.64 36.91
C VAL A 341 -0.29 20.54 36.51
N GLY A 342 -1.16 20.04 35.62
CA GLY A 342 -2.35 20.74 35.16
C GLY A 342 -3.35 21.05 36.28
N ALA A 343 -3.64 20.07 37.14
CA ALA A 343 -4.52 20.22 38.29
C ALA A 343 -3.97 21.19 39.35
N ALA A 344 -2.65 21.39 39.41
CA ALA A 344 -2.00 22.32 40.31
C ALA A 344 -1.94 23.77 39.78
N ALA A 345 -2.22 23.99 38.49
CA ALA A 345 -2.25 25.32 37.90
C ALA A 345 -3.50 26.09 38.38
N PRO A 346 -3.36 27.37 38.80
CA PRO A 346 -4.53 28.18 39.17
C PRO A 346 -5.42 28.38 37.95
N ALA A 347 -6.73 28.16 38.10
CA ALA A 347 -7.70 28.47 37.05
C ALA A 347 -7.63 29.96 36.70
N GLU A 348 -7.27 30.27 35.44
CA GLU A 348 -7.32 31.64 34.89
C GLU A 348 -8.75 32.13 34.64
#